data_AF-A0A9P8RKE7-F1
#
_entry.id   AF-A0A9P8RKE7-F1
#
_cell.length_a   1.000
_cell.length_b   1.000
_cell.length_c   1.000
_cell.angle_alpha   90.00
_cell.angle_beta   90.00
_cell.angle_gamma   90.00
#
_symmetry.space_group_name_H-M   'P 1'
#
loop_
_entity.id
_entity.type
_entity.pdbx_description
1 polymer ?
#
loop_
_entity_poly.entity_id
_entity_poly.type
_entity_poly.pdbx_seq_one_letter_code
_entity_poly.pdbx_strand_id
1 'polypeptide(L)'
;RMESDSLTQLRACGTVLIADTADFDKITKFKASEGTTNPSLLYAAATNPSYEPLIRSTIAHVASLPPTITAEDRLRIAVDFLAVQFGKEI
;
A
#
# COMPACT_ATOMS: atom_id res chain seq x y z
N ARG A 1 -28.05 24.98 4.95
CA ARG A 1 -27.94 23.57 5.39
C ARG A 1 -26.65 23.06 4.75
N MET A 2 -25.64 22.69 5.52
CA MET A 2 -24.42 22.12 4.92
C MET A 2 -24.86 20.77 4.33
N GLU A 3 -25.01 20.69 3.01
CA GLU A 3 -25.31 19.42 2.36
C GLU A 3 -24.07 18.54 2.54
N SER A 4 -24.18 17.55 3.42
CA SER A 4 -23.14 16.55 3.60
C SER A 4 -23.20 15.58 2.42
N ASP A 5 -22.06 15.35 1.77
CA ASP A 5 -21.94 14.30 0.75
C ASP A 5 -22.21 12.91 1.35
N SER A 6 -22.51 11.92 0.51
CA SER A 6 -22.87 10.57 0.96
C SER A 6 -21.78 9.91 1.81
N LEU A 7 -20.50 10.19 1.56
CA LEU A 7 -19.39 9.65 2.35
C LEU A 7 -19.38 10.24 3.76
N THR A 8 -19.64 11.54 3.88
CA THR A 8 -19.79 12.24 5.16
C THR A 8 -20.99 11.73 5.96
N GLN A 9 -22.11 11.40 5.29
CA GLN A 9 -23.26 10.79 5.94
C GLN A 9 -22.96 9.38 6.45
N LEU A 10 -22.25 8.55 5.67
CA LEU A 10 -21.83 7.21 6.09
C LEU A 10 -20.97 7.25 7.37
N ARG A 11 -20.00 8.17 7.45
CA ARG A 11 -19.20 8.35 8.68
C ARG A 11 -20.07 8.73 9.88
N ALA A 12 -21.03 9.65 9.69
CA ALA A 12 -21.88 10.14 10.76
C ALA A 12 -22.80 9.05 11.35
N CYS A 13 -23.12 8.01 10.58
CA CYS A 13 -23.87 6.84 11.04
C CYS A 13 -23.04 5.85 11.88
N GLY A 14 -21.76 6.14 12.13
CA GLY A 14 -20.85 5.26 12.86
C GLY A 14 -20.21 4.17 11.99
N THR A 15 -20.34 4.24 10.66
CA THR A 15 -19.63 3.34 9.76
C THR A 15 -18.15 3.70 9.73
N VAL A 16 -17.29 2.71 9.97
CA VAL A 16 -15.84 2.86 9.81
C VAL A 16 -15.51 2.84 8.33
N LEU A 17 -14.81 3.87 7.85
CA LEU A 17 -14.39 3.94 6.47
C LEU A 17 -13.01 3.32 6.29
N ILE A 18 -12.94 2.37 5.37
CA ILE A 18 -11.75 1.65 4.97
C ILE A 18 -11.52 1.89 3.49
N ALA A 19 -10.30 2.24 3.10
CA ALA A 19 -9.97 2.48 1.70
C ALA A 19 -9.42 1.20 1.05
N ASP A 20 -10.05 0.72 -0.02
CA ASP A 20 -9.55 -0.46 -0.76
C ASP A 20 -8.47 -0.06 -1.77
N THR A 21 -7.30 0.31 -1.25
CA THR A 21 -6.17 0.77 -2.06
C THR A 21 -4.84 0.68 -1.31
N ALA A 22 -3.75 0.50 -2.05
CA ALA A 22 -2.38 0.66 -1.55
C ALA A 22 -1.79 2.07 -1.84
N ASP A 23 -2.66 3.01 -2.23
CA ASP A 23 -2.30 4.39 -2.62
C ASP A 23 -2.53 5.35 -1.45
N PHE A 24 -1.45 5.72 -0.74
CA PHE A 24 -1.51 6.49 0.50
C PHE A 24 -2.14 7.88 0.32
N ASP A 25 -1.93 8.50 -0.86
CA ASP A 25 -2.54 9.78 -1.20
C ASP A 25 -4.06 9.69 -1.23
N LYS A 26 -4.61 8.57 -1.74
CA LYS A 26 -6.05 8.33 -1.76
C LYS A 26 -6.60 8.05 -0.36
N ILE A 27 -5.90 7.25 0.43
CA ILE A 27 -6.27 6.96 1.83
C ILE A 27 -6.39 8.28 2.61
N THR A 28 -5.37 9.12 2.50
CA THR A 28 -5.32 10.46 3.12
C THR A 28 -6.44 11.37 2.61
N LYS A 29 -6.64 11.44 1.29
CA LYS A 29 -7.67 12.29 0.66
C LYS A 29 -9.07 11.99 1.18
N PHE A 30 -9.41 10.71 1.36
CA PHE A 30 -10.75 10.31 1.82
C PHE A 30 -10.90 10.26 3.34
N LYS A 31 -9.82 10.50 4.08
CA LYS A 31 -9.76 10.39 5.54
C LYS A 31 -10.29 9.02 6.00
N ALA A 32 -9.87 7.97 5.30
CA ALA A 32 -10.15 6.61 5.72
C ALA A 32 -9.35 6.29 6.98
N SER A 33 -9.87 5.39 7.81
CA SER A 33 -9.18 4.98 9.04
C SER A 33 -7.96 4.11 8.76
N GLU A 34 -8.04 3.27 7.73
CA GLU A 34 -6.98 2.37 7.27
C GLU A 34 -7.20 2.02 5.79
N GLY A 35 -6.19 1.41 5.17
CA GLY A 35 -6.25 0.89 3.80
C GLY A 35 -6.14 -0.64 3.76
N THR A 36 -6.93 -1.29 2.90
CA THR A 36 -6.76 -2.72 2.59
C THR A 36 -5.94 -2.90 1.33
N THR A 37 -4.98 -3.81 1.39
CA THR A 37 -4.14 -4.14 0.25
C THR A 37 -4.41 -5.56 -0.24
N ASN A 38 -4.15 -5.79 -1.52
CA ASN A 38 -4.09 -7.10 -2.13
C ASN A 38 -3.04 -7.07 -3.25
N PRO A 39 -2.63 -8.21 -3.84
CA PRO A 39 -1.57 -8.24 -4.84
C PRO A 39 -1.82 -7.30 -6.04
N SER A 40 -3.06 -7.20 -6.51
CA SER A 40 -3.42 -6.33 -7.64
C SER A 40 -3.32 -4.84 -7.29
N LEU A 41 -3.70 -4.46 -6.07
CA LEU A 41 -3.59 -3.08 -5.58
C LEU A 41 -2.13 -2.67 -5.34
N LEU A 42 -1.31 -3.58 -4.80
CA LEU A 42 0.13 -3.36 -4.66
C LEU A 42 0.79 -3.19 -6.01
N TYR A 43 0.43 -4.02 -7.00
CA TYR A 43 0.93 -3.87 -8.37
C TYR A 43 0.56 -2.49 -8.94
N ALA A 44 -0.72 -2.09 -8.85
CA ALA A 44 -1.16 -0.80 -9.36
C ALA A 44 -0.40 0.36 -8.66
N ALA A 45 -0.24 0.30 -7.34
CA ALA A 45 0.52 1.31 -6.60
C ALA A 45 2.00 1.32 -7.00
N ALA A 46 2.66 0.16 -7.08
CA ALA A 46 4.07 0.04 -7.45
C ALA A 46 4.42 0.64 -8.82
N THR A 47 3.44 0.80 -9.73
CA THR A 47 3.64 1.50 -11.01
C THR A 47 3.64 3.03 -10.92
N ASN A 48 3.23 3.59 -9.78
CA ASN A 48 3.26 5.02 -9.52
C ASN A 48 4.69 5.49 -9.20
N PRO A 49 5.26 6.46 -9.96
CA PRO A 49 6.59 6.99 -9.69
C PRO A 49 6.80 7.52 -8.27
N SER A 50 5.74 8.03 -7.61
CA SER A 50 5.82 8.51 -6.22
C SER A 50 6.25 7.41 -5.24
N TYR A 51 6.06 6.13 -5.59
CA TYR A 51 6.39 4.98 -4.74
C TYR A 51 7.69 4.29 -5.18
N GLU A 52 8.42 4.85 -6.15
CA GLU A 52 9.75 4.38 -6.55
C GLU A 52 10.74 4.20 -5.37
N PRO A 53 10.76 5.06 -4.33
CA PRO A 53 11.64 4.86 -3.18
C PRO A 53 11.41 3.52 -2.47
N LEU A 54 10.16 3.04 -2.37
CA LEU A 54 9.83 1.74 -1.77
C LEU A 54 10.35 0.57 -2.62
N ILE A 55 10.26 0.70 -3.95
CA ILE A 55 10.81 -0.27 -4.90
C ILE A 55 12.33 -0.33 -4.78
N ARG A 56 13.00 0.82 -4.74
CA ARG A 56 14.47 0.90 -4.57
C ARG A 56 14.92 0.30 -3.24
N SER A 57 14.21 0.59 -2.15
CA SER A 57 14.46 -0.01 -0.84
C SER A 57 14.34 -1.54 -0.88
N THR A 58 13.27 -2.05 -1.51
CA THR A 58 13.07 -3.49 -1.70
C THR A 58 14.21 -4.13 -2.50
N ILE A 59 14.61 -3.53 -3.61
CA ILE A 59 15.72 -4.02 -4.45
C ILE A 59 17.02 -4.04 -3.65
N ALA A 60 17.32 -2.98 -2.90
CA ALA A 60 18.51 -2.91 -2.05
C ALA A 60 18.49 -3.99 -0.96
N HIS A 61 17.34 -4.22 -0.31
CA HIS A 61 17.17 -5.26 0.68
C HIS A 61 17.46 -6.64 0.09
N VAL A 62 16.81 -7.01 -1.02
CA VAL A 62 17.02 -8.33 -1.61
C VAL A 62 18.39 -8.50 -2.24
N ALA A 63 19.05 -7.43 -2.68
CA ALA A 63 20.44 -7.47 -3.13
C ALA A 63 21.42 -7.76 -1.98
N SER A 64 21.09 -7.35 -0.75
CA SER A 64 21.93 -7.60 0.43
C SER A 64 21.87 -9.04 0.96
N LEU A 65 20.92 -9.86 0.48
CA LEU A 65 20.75 -11.24 0.97
C LEU A 65 21.91 -12.16 0.53
N PRO A 66 22.23 -13.21 1.32
CA PRO A 66 23.34 -14.12 1.04
C PRO A 66 23.29 -14.73 -0.37
N PRO A 67 24.44 -14.89 -1.06
CA PRO A 67 24.48 -15.39 -2.45
C PRO A 67 23.92 -16.81 -2.61
N THR A 68 23.77 -17.56 -1.51
CA THR A 68 23.16 -18.88 -1.47
C THR A 68 21.65 -18.89 -1.72
N ILE A 69 20.98 -17.73 -1.62
CA ILE A 69 19.55 -17.61 -1.91
C ILE A 69 19.33 -17.59 -3.42
N THR A 70 18.45 -18.47 -3.89
CA THR A 70 18.11 -18.61 -5.31
C THR A 70 17.44 -17.35 -5.87
N ALA A 71 17.46 -17.17 -7.19
CA ALA A 71 16.78 -16.06 -7.83
C ALA A 71 15.25 -16.10 -7.58
N GLU A 72 14.66 -17.29 -7.58
CA GLU A 72 13.23 -17.49 -7.29
C GLU A 72 12.89 -17.08 -5.86
N ASP A 73 13.67 -17.54 -4.87
CA ASP A 73 13.45 -17.17 -3.46
C ASP A 73 13.66 -15.67 -3.23
N ARG A 74 14.65 -15.05 -3.89
CA ARG A 74 14.83 -13.59 -3.82
C ARG A 74 13.62 -12.84 -4.36
N LEU A 75 13.01 -13.31 -5.45
CA LEU A 75 11.80 -12.70 -5.99
C LEU A 75 10.63 -12.82 -5.01
N ARG A 76 10.44 -14.00 -4.39
CA ARG A 76 9.39 -14.20 -3.37
C ARG A 76 9.60 -13.26 -2.19
N ILE A 77 10.82 -13.19 -1.66
CA ILE A 77 11.18 -12.29 -0.57
C ILE A 77 10.97 -10.83 -0.97
N ALA A 78 11.28 -10.44 -2.22
CA ALA A 78 11.07 -9.08 -2.70
C ALA A 78 9.58 -8.70 -2.68
N VAL A 79 8.70 -9.60 -3.13
CA VAL A 79 7.25 -9.38 -3.15
C VAL A 79 6.72 -9.24 -1.73
N ASP A 80 7.09 -10.15 -0.82
CA ASP A 80 6.65 -10.11 0.58
C ASP A 80 7.17 -8.84 1.28
N PHE A 81 8.45 -8.50 1.08
CA PHE A 81 9.04 -7.30 1.66
C PHE A 81 8.36 -6.04 1.14
N LEU A 82 8.11 -5.95 -0.17
CA LEU A 82 7.42 -4.80 -0.76
C LEU A 82 6.01 -4.64 -0.20
N ALA A 83 5.26 -5.73 -0.08
CA ALA A 83 3.91 -5.71 0.50
C ALA A 83 3.94 -5.15 1.94
N VAL A 84 4.92 -5.57 2.75
CA VAL A 84 5.10 -5.05 4.11
C VAL A 84 5.51 -3.58 4.11
N GLN A 85 6.36 -3.13 3.19
CA GLN A 85 6.73 -1.73 3.09
C GLN A 85 5.52 -0.86 2.77
N PHE A 86 4.67 -1.27 1.81
CA PHE A 86 3.42 -0.57 1.54
C PHE A 86 2.50 -0.53 2.77
N GLY A 87 2.37 -1.65 3.49
CA GLY A 87 1.56 -1.72 4.71
C GLY A 87 2.08 -0.88 5.88
N LYS A 88 3.36 -0.48 5.89
CA LYS A 88 3.93 0.39 6.94
C LYS A 88 3.69 1.88 6.71
N GLU A 89 3.45 2.28 5.47
CA GLU A 89 3.16 3.65 5.09
C GLU A 89 1.65 3.98 5.17
N ILE A 90 0.80 2.95 5.30
CA ILE A 90 -0.65 3.04 5.57
C ILE A 90 -0.89 3.13 7.07
#